data_AF-A0A411HSI0-F1
#
_entry.id   AF-A0A411HSI0-F1
#
_cell.length_a   1.000
_cell.length_b   1.000
_cell.length_c   1.000
_cell.angle_alpha   90.00
_cell.angle_beta   90.00
_cell.angle_gamma   90.00
#
_symmetry.space_group_name_H-M   'P 1'
#
loop_
_entity.id
_entity.type
_entity.pdbx_description
1 polymer ?
#
loop_
_entity_poly.entity_id
_entity_poly.type
_entity_poly.pdbx_seq_one_letter_code
_entity_poly.pdbx_strand_id
1 'polypeptide(L)'
;MIYDVVMLIYMCMLCFLLMGMMFKYMLMLLMVMELLILSISLIMFLTLSFMNVEFYMIYYLVFSVCESVMGLMILIMIIRYYGNEYYFSMNLFKFM
;
A
#
# COMPACT_ATOMS: atom_id res chain seq x y z
N MET A 1 -20.63 5.73 -13.03
CA MET A 1 -20.66 4.75 -11.92
C MET A 1 -20.06 3.41 -12.34
N ILE A 2 -20.73 2.56 -13.14
CA ILE A 2 -20.19 1.23 -13.47
C ILE A 2 -18.87 1.31 -14.24
N TYR A 3 -18.78 2.16 -15.27
CA TYR A 3 -17.52 2.36 -16.01
C TYR A 3 -16.38 2.88 -15.13
N ASP A 4 -16.67 3.83 -14.22
CA ASP A 4 -15.66 4.37 -13.29
C ASP A 4 -15.14 3.28 -12.33
N VAL A 5 -16.04 2.44 -11.82
CA VAL A 5 -15.68 1.30 -10.96
C VAL A 5 -14.85 0.28 -11.75
N VAL A 6 -15.19 -0.03 -13.00
CA VAL A 6 -14.41 -0.94 -13.85
C VAL A 6 -13.00 -0.39 -14.11
N MET A 7 -12.86 0.91 -14.39
CA MET A 7 -11.56 1.57 -14.55
C MET A 7 -10.73 1.51 -13.26
N LEU A 8 -11.35 1.76 -12.10
CA LEU A 8 -10.69 1.67 -10.80
C LEU A 8 -10.23 0.25 -10.46
N ILE A 9 -11.05 -0.77 -10.77
CA ILE A 9 -10.68 -2.18 -10.59
C ILE A 9 -9.47 -2.52 -11.47
N TYR A 10 -9.45 -2.07 -12.73
CA TYR A 10 -8.30 -2.27 -13.61
C TYR A 10 -7.02 -1.65 -13.04
N MET A 11 -7.11 -0.43 -12.48
CA MET A 11 -5.99 0.24 -11.82
C MET A 11 -5.50 -0.53 -10.58
N CYS A 12 -6.41 -1.06 -9.76
CA CYS A 12 -6.04 -1.93 -8.62
C CYS A 12 -5.26 -3.16 -9.11
N MET A 13 -5.74 -3.85 -10.15
CA MET A 13 -5.08 -5.05 -10.68
C MET A 13 -3.67 -4.73 -11.20
N LEU A 14 -3.50 -3.59 -11.88
CA LEU A 14 -2.18 -3.12 -12.30
C LEU A 14 -1.26 -2.83 -11.11
N CYS A 15 -1.77 -2.20 -10.04
CA CYS A 15 -0.98 -1.94 -8.83
C CYS A 15 -0.51 -3.24 -8.16
N PHE A 16 -1.39 -4.25 -8.05
CA PHE A 16 -1.00 -5.57 -7.53
C PHE A 16 0.07 -6.25 -8.39
N LEU A 17 -0.03 -6.15 -9.71
CA LEU A 17 1.01 -6.66 -10.62
C LEU A 17 2.34 -5.92 -10.45
N LEU A 18 2.32 -4.60 -10.31
CA LEU A 18 3.51 -3.77 -10.08
C LEU A 18 4.18 -4.11 -8.74
N MET A 19 3.39 -4.35 -7.70
CA MET A 19 3.88 -4.82 -6.40
C MET A 19 4.63 -6.15 -6.56
N GLY A 20 4.11 -7.05 -7.38
CA GLY A 20 4.71 -8.35 -7.73
C GLY A 20 6.08 -8.26 -8.42
N MET A 21 6.36 -7.17 -9.13
CA MET A 21 7.59 -7.01 -9.93
C MET A 21 8.67 -6.19 -9.22
N MET A 22 8.27 -5.26 -8.35
CA MET A 22 9.16 -4.23 -7.78
C MET A 22 9.68 -4.55 -6.37
N PHE A 23 9.63 -5.82 -5.94
CA PHE A 23 10.03 -6.25 -4.59
C PHE A 23 11.45 -5.85 -4.15
N LYS A 24 12.36 -5.57 -5.09
CA LYS A 24 13.78 -5.27 -4.78
C LYS A 24 14.00 -3.89 -4.16
N TYR A 25 13.11 -2.94 -4.39
CA TYR A 25 13.26 -1.57 -3.91
C TYR A 25 12.15 -1.27 -2.92
N MET A 26 12.44 -1.39 -1.61
CA MET A 26 11.44 -1.22 -0.56
C MET A 26 10.71 0.13 -0.61
N LEU A 27 11.40 1.20 -0.99
CA LEU A 27 10.77 2.52 -1.17
C LEU A 27 9.77 2.54 -2.34
N MET A 28 10.08 1.86 -3.45
CA MET A 28 9.14 1.73 -4.57
C MET A 28 7.91 0.90 -4.16
N LEU A 29 8.12 -0.11 -3.31
CA LEU A 29 7.05 -0.91 -2.73
C LEU A 29 6.09 -0.08 -1.88
N LEU A 30 6.62 0.81 -1.03
CA LEU A 30 5.82 1.75 -0.23
C LEU A 30 4.98 2.69 -1.11
N MET A 31 5.56 3.24 -2.19
CA MET A 31 4.82 4.11 -3.11
C MET A 31 3.69 3.37 -3.85
N VAL A 32 3.91 2.10 -4.22
CA VAL A 32 2.85 1.27 -4.83
C VAL A 32 1.75 0.93 -3.83
N MET A 33 2.08 0.73 -2.56
CA MET A 33 1.09 0.50 -1.50
C MET A 33 0.21 1.72 -1.24
N GLU A 34 0.76 2.93 -1.25
CA GLU A 34 -0.03 4.16 -1.13
C GLU A 34 -1.00 4.34 -2.31
N LEU A 35 -0.56 4.03 -3.54
CA LEU A 35 -1.44 4.04 -4.72
C LEU A 35 -2.58 3.03 -4.60
N LEU A 36 -2.32 1.86 -4.01
CA LEU A 36 -3.31 0.80 -3.81
C LEU A 36 -4.35 1.18 -2.75
N ILE A 37 -3.93 1.82 -1.66
CA ILE A 37 -4.84 2.38 -0.65
C ILE A 37 -5.77 3.43 -1.28
N LEU A 38 -5.22 4.31 -2.13
CA LEU A 38 -5.96 5.34 -2.84
C LEU A 38 -7.02 4.75 -3.77
N SER A 39 -6.69 3.75 -4.59
CA SER A 39 -7.65 3.13 -5.50
C SER A 39 -8.76 2.38 -4.76
N ILE A 40 -8.45 1.72 -3.64
CA ILE A 40 -9.48 1.09 -2.78
C ILE A 40 -10.36 2.14 -2.12
N SER A 41 -9.78 3.24 -1.63
CA SER A 41 -10.55 4.32 -1.00
C SER A 41 -11.59 4.92 -1.97
N LEU A 42 -11.24 5.10 -3.24
CA LEU A 42 -12.16 5.62 -4.25
C LEU A 42 -13.31 4.64 -4.54
N ILE A 43 -13.04 3.33 -4.57
CA ILE A 43 -14.09 2.31 -4.70
C ILE A 43 -15.01 2.33 -3.49
N MET A 44 -14.45 2.43 -2.28
CA MET A 44 -15.23 2.50 -1.03
C MET A 44 -16.09 3.77 -0.95
N PHE A 45 -15.59 4.91 -1.44
CA PHE A 45 -16.38 6.14 -1.49
C PHE A 45 -17.60 5.99 -2.41
N LEU A 46 -17.40 5.40 -3.60
CA LEU A 46 -18.48 5.15 -4.54
C LEU A 46 -19.52 4.19 -3.96
N THR A 47 -19.11 3.14 -3.22
CA THR A 47 -20.06 2.20 -2.62
C THR A 47 -20.78 2.77 -1.40
N LEU A 48 -20.09 3.51 -0.53
CA LEU A 48 -20.67 4.09 0.69
C LEU A 48 -21.61 5.26 0.39
N SER A 49 -21.37 6.02 -0.69
CA SER A 49 -22.30 7.05 -1.16
C SER A 49 -23.64 6.46 -1.60
N PHE A 50 -23.67 5.28 -2.23
CA PHE A 50 -24.94 4.58 -2.53
C PHE A 50 -25.71 4.18 -1.27
N MET A 51 -25.00 3.87 -0.19
CA MET A 51 -25.60 3.46 1.09
C MET A 51 -25.85 4.64 2.03
N ASN A 52 -25.50 5.88 1.63
CA ASN A 52 -25.56 7.11 2.44
C ASN A 52 -24.77 7.04 3.77
N VAL A 53 -23.68 6.27 3.84
CA VAL A 53 -22.90 6.07 5.08
C VAL A 53 -21.46 6.60 4.95
N GLU A 54 -21.33 7.84 4.49
CA GLU A 54 -20.04 8.46 4.15
C GLU A 54 -19.08 8.60 5.34
N PHE A 55 -19.59 8.62 6.58
CA PHE A 55 -18.77 8.75 7.79
C PHE A 55 -17.75 7.62 7.98
N TYR A 56 -18.03 6.40 7.49
CA TYR A 56 -17.08 5.28 7.58
C TYR A 56 -15.80 5.51 6.75
N MET A 57 -15.83 6.40 5.75
CA MET A 57 -14.65 6.74 4.96
C MET A 57 -13.54 7.38 5.79
N ILE A 58 -13.91 8.21 6.77
CA ILE A 58 -12.96 8.93 7.62
C ILE A 58 -12.19 7.92 8.48
N TYR A 59 -12.89 6.94 9.06
CA TYR A 59 -12.26 5.86 9.82
C TYR A 59 -11.31 5.03 8.95
N TYR A 60 -11.75 4.64 7.75
CA TYR A 60 -10.90 3.88 6.82
C TYR A 60 -9.61 4.62 6.46
N LEU A 61 -9.71 5.91 6.13
CA LEU A 61 -8.54 6.72 5.75
C LEU A 61 -7.54 6.86 6.90
N VAL A 62 -8.02 7.11 8.13
CA VAL A 62 -7.12 7.23 9.30
C VAL A 62 -6.36 5.93 9.54
N PHE A 63 -7.03 4.77 9.52
CA PHE A 63 -6.36 3.48 9.69
C PHE A 63 -5.35 3.20 8.57
N SER A 64 -5.68 3.52 7.31
CA SER A 64 -4.78 3.30 6.18
C SER A 64 -3.51 4.15 6.22
N VAL A 65 -3.59 5.40 6.71
CA VAL A 65 -2.41 6.27 6.89
C VAL A 65 -1.55 5.79 8.06
N CYS A 66 -2.16 5.26 9.12
CA CYS A 66 -1.39 4.67 10.23
C CYS A 66 -0.55 3.47 9.78
N GLU A 67 -1.09 2.61 8.91
CA GLU A 67 -0.36 1.47 8.34
C GLU A 67 0.83 1.92 7.47
N SER A 68 0.65 2.96 6.64
CA SER A 68 1.76 3.48 5.82
C SER A 68 2.87 4.11 6.66
N VAL A 69 2.53 4.81 7.75
CA VAL A 69 3.52 5.35 8.70
C VAL A 69 4.29 4.24 9.41
N MET A 70 3.63 3.14 9.80
CA MET A 70 4.34 1.96 10.33
C MET A 70 5.31 1.36 9.31
N GLY A 71 4.90 1.28 8.04
CA GLY A 71 5.76 0.82 6.93
C GLY A 71 7.01 1.70 6.75
N LEU A 72 6.85 3.03 6.82
CA LEU A 72 7.97 3.97 6.76
C LEU A 72 8.91 3.85 7.96
N MET A 73 8.37 3.68 9.17
CA MET A 73 9.19 3.48 10.38
C MET A 73 10.06 2.23 10.26
N ILE A 74 9.54 1.12 9.72
CA ILE A 74 10.31 -0.10 9.47
C ILE A 74 11.42 0.18 8.44
N LEU A 75 11.12 0.91 7.37
CA LEU A 75 12.12 1.27 6.36
C LEU A 75 13.26 2.09 6.98
N ILE A 76 12.94 3.09 7.80
CA ILE A 76 13.94 3.92 8.49
C ILE A 76 14.81 3.07 9.42
N MET A 77 14.22 2.11 10.14
CA MET A 77 15.00 1.17 10.97
C MET A 77 15.95 0.32 10.12
N ILE A 78 15.50 -0.22 8.98
CA ILE A 78 16.36 -1.01 8.09
C ILE A 78 17.55 -0.16 7.60
N ILE A 79 17.30 1.09 7.18
CA ILE A 79 18.36 1.98 6.70
C ILE A 79 19.37 2.30 7.82
N ARG A 80 18.90 2.53 9.05
CA ARG A 80 19.77 2.88 10.20
C ARG A 80 20.60 1.71 10.72
N TYR A 81 20.09 0.48 10.68
CA TYR A 81 20.79 -0.70 11.20
C TYR A 81 21.62 -1.44 10.13
N TYR A 82 21.19 -1.47 8.87
CA TYR A 82 21.82 -2.26 7.80
C TYR A 82 22.60 -1.43 6.77
N GLY A 83 22.91 -0.17 7.09
CA GLY A 83 23.76 0.76 6.35
C GLY A 83 24.32 0.26 5.01
N ASN A 84 23.50 0.32 3.97
CA ASN A 84 23.88 0.29 2.56
C ASN A 84 24.66 -0.93 2.00
N GLU A 85 24.52 -2.12 2.57
CA GLU A 85 24.90 -3.36 1.85
C GLU A 85 23.68 -4.23 1.55
N TYR A 86 22.98 -3.79 0.50
CA TYR A 86 22.08 -4.56 -0.37
C TYR A 86 21.56 -5.88 0.18
N TYR A 87 20.46 -5.87 0.95
CA TYR A 87 19.43 -6.93 1.03
C TYR A 87 19.87 -8.39 1.27
N PHE A 88 21.17 -8.67 1.41
CA PHE A 88 21.75 -9.99 1.56
C PHE A 88 21.83 -10.37 3.04
N SER A 89 21.69 -9.39 3.94
CA SER A 89 21.50 -9.60 5.37
C SER A 89 20.07 -10.01 5.76
N MET A 90 19.09 -9.99 4.85
CA MET A 90 17.79 -10.66 5.09
C MET A 90 17.89 -12.18 4.87
N ASN A 91 19.06 -12.71 4.53
CA ASN A 91 19.35 -14.15 4.65
C ASN A 91 19.66 -14.57 6.10
N LEU A 92 19.67 -13.65 7.08
CA LEU A 92 19.79 -14.01 8.50
C LEU A 92 18.58 -14.81 9.01
N PHE A 93 17.42 -14.70 8.36
CA PHE A 93 16.26 -15.56 8.66
C PHE A 93 16.36 -16.97 8.03
N LYS A 94 17.47 -17.31 7.36
CA LYS A 94 17.78 -18.68 6.95
C LYS A 94 18.59 -19.44 8.03
N PHE A 95 18.93 -18.79 9.14
CA PHE A 95 19.61 -19.43 10.28
C PHE A 95 19.04 -18.95 11.63
N MET A 96 17.71 -19.03 11.77
CA MET A 96 17.05 -19.25 13.06
C MET A 96 15.84 -20.17 12.85
#